data_AF-A0A2H0MY85-F1
#
_entry.id   AF-A0A2H0MY85-F1
#
_cell.length_a   1.000
_cell.length_b   1.000
_cell.length_c   1.000
_cell.angle_alpha   90.00
_cell.angle_beta   90.00
_cell.angle_gamma   90.00
#
_symmetry.space_group_name_H-M   'P 1'
#
loop_
_entity.id
_entity.type
_entity.pdbx_description
1 polymer ?
#
loop_
_entity_poly.entity_id
_entity_poly.type
_entity_poly.pdbx_seq_one_letter_code
_entity_poly.pdbx_strand_id
1 'polypeptide(L)'
;MTKKFEIEKLVQLARLSLSDDEKAQLEGDLLSILGYIDKLETLDTSNIEPTSQALSVHNVFREDELTEKVSGEECLQLAPAHYKDHYEAPKII
;
A
#
# COMPACT_ATOMS: atom_id res chain seq x y z
N MET A 1 7.05 22.86 -3.88
CA MET A 1 6.04 23.44 -4.81
C MET A 1 4.72 22.71 -4.55
N THR A 2 3.73 23.30 -3.86
CA THR A 2 2.57 22.54 -3.37
C THR A 2 1.69 22.05 -4.53
N LYS A 3 1.97 20.83 -5.01
CA LYS A 3 1.07 20.10 -5.91
C LYS A 3 -0.26 19.98 -5.19
N LYS A 4 -1.28 20.68 -5.69
CA LYS A 4 -2.67 20.46 -5.29
C LYS A 4 -3.00 19.00 -5.58
N PHE A 5 -3.06 18.18 -4.54
CA PHE A 5 -3.62 16.83 -4.62
C PHE A 5 -5.05 16.89 -4.09
N GLU A 6 -5.95 16.13 -4.70
CA GLU A 6 -7.35 16.06 -4.28
C GLU A 6 -7.47 14.98 -3.18
N ILE A 7 -7.88 15.38 -1.98
CA ILE A 7 -7.98 14.47 -0.84
C ILE A 7 -8.98 13.35 -1.11
N GLU A 8 -10.06 13.63 -1.86
CA GLU A 8 -11.06 12.66 -2.27
C GLU A 8 -10.46 11.56 -3.13
N LYS A 9 -9.62 11.93 -4.09
CA LYS A 9 -8.94 10.98 -4.99
C LYS A 9 -7.99 10.09 -4.20
N LEU A 10 -7.25 10.66 -3.25
CA LEU A 10 -6.30 9.92 -2.42
C LEU A 10 -7.02 8.90 -1.54
N VAL A 11 -8.07 9.32 -0.85
CA VAL A 11 -8.90 8.47 0.01
C VAL A 11 -9.53 7.33 -0.79
N GLN A 12 -10.02 7.61 -2.00
CA GLN A 12 -10.56 6.60 -2.90
C GLN A 12 -9.52 5.56 -3.32
N LEU A 13 -8.31 6.00 -3.70
CA LEU A 13 -7.21 5.10 -4.08
C LEU A 13 -6.76 4.22 -2.91
N ALA A 14 -6.74 4.78 -1.71
CA ALA A 14 -6.37 4.07 -0.48
C ALA A 14 -7.51 3.19 0.10
N ARG A 15 -8.72 3.22 -0.49
CA ARG A 15 -9.91 2.51 0.02
C ARG A 15 -10.28 2.89 1.45
N LEU A 16 -10.08 4.16 1.81
CA LEU A 16 -10.45 4.70 3.12
C LEU A 16 -11.85 5.32 3.04
N SER A 17 -12.60 5.22 4.13
CA SER A 17 -13.88 5.92 4.31
C SER A 17 -13.71 6.90 5.47
N LEU A 18 -13.66 8.19 5.16
CA LEU A 18 -13.44 9.27 6.12
C LEU A 18 -14.61 10.26 6.09
N SER A 19 -14.93 10.81 7.25
CA SER A 19 -15.80 11.97 7.38
C SER A 19 -15.14 13.23 6.80
N ASP A 20 -15.93 14.28 6.56
CA ASP A 20 -15.40 15.53 5.98
C ASP A 20 -14.43 16.24 6.94
N ASP A 21 -14.68 16.15 8.26
CA ASP A 21 -13.77 16.69 9.28
C ASP A 21 -12.42 15.94 9.28
N GLU A 22 -12.44 14.61 9.18
CA GLU A 22 -11.22 13.80 9.10
C GLU A 22 -10.44 14.07 7.80
N LYS A 23 -11.13 14.30 6.67
CA LYS A 23 -10.46 14.69 5.42
C LYS A 23 -9.78 16.04 5.55
N ALA A 24 -10.46 17.04 6.13
CA ALA A 24 -9.90 18.38 6.31
C ALA A 24 -8.66 18.35 7.21
N GLN A 25 -8.71 17.57 8.30
CA GLN A 25 -7.57 17.36 9.18
C GLN A 25 -6.42 16.66 8.45
N LEU A 26 -6.69 15.56 7.76
CA LEU A 26 -5.70 14.80 7.02
C LEU A 26 -5.04 15.62 5.90
N GLU A 27 -5.80 16.47 5.23
CA GLU A 27 -5.28 17.39 4.21
C GLU A 27 -4.24 18.35 4.81
N GLY A 28 -4.55 18.97 5.95
CA GLY A 28 -3.62 19.85 6.67
C GLY A 28 -2.34 19.14 7.13
N ASP A 29 -2.50 17.94 7.68
CA ASP A 29 -1.37 17.11 8.12
C ASP A 29 -0.49 16.69 6.94
N LEU A 30 -1.09 16.27 5.83
CA LEU A 30 -0.38 15.84 4.64
C LEU A 30 0.35 17.02 3.96
N LEU A 31 -0.23 18.22 3.95
CA LEU A 31 0.46 19.42 3.49
C LEU A 31 1.71 19.73 4.33
N SER A 32 1.64 19.55 5.65
CA SER A 32 2.79 19.72 6.53
C SER A 32 3.89 18.68 6.28
N ILE A 33 3.50 17.42 6.08
CA ILE A 33 4.43 16.32 5.77
C ILE A 33 5.11 16.56 4.42
N LEU A 34 4.34 16.91 3.38
CA LEU A 34 4.89 17.21 2.06
C LEU A 34 5.83 18.43 2.11
N GLY A 35 5.45 19.48 2.83
CA GLY A 35 6.32 20.64 3.05
C GLY A 35 7.63 20.29 3.77
N TYR A 36 7.63 19.28 4.64
CA TYR A 36 8.86 18.76 5.24
C TYR A 36 9.70 17.96 4.23
N ILE A 37 9.05 17.16 3.38
CA ILE A 37 9.71 16.35 2.33
C ILE A 37 10.35 17.24 1.25
N ASP A 38 9.78 18.42 0.95
CA ASP A 38 10.34 19.40 0.00
C ASP A 38 11.80 19.79 0.33
N LYS A 39 12.27 19.59 1.58
CA LYS A 39 13.69 19.76 1.95
C LYS A 39 14.64 18.88 1.10
N LEU A 40 14.19 17.72 0.65
CA LEU A 40 14.98 16.83 -0.20
C LEU A 40 15.24 17.41 -1.59
N GLU A 41 14.42 18.36 -2.07
CA GLU A 41 14.64 19.06 -3.35
C GLU A 41 15.93 19.92 -3.35
N THR A 42 16.49 20.22 -2.17
CA THR A 42 17.74 20.98 -2.04
C THR A 42 19.01 20.19 -2.36
N LEU A 43 18.89 18.86 -2.49
CA LEU A 43 20.00 17.97 -2.76
C LEU A 43 20.10 17.68 -4.27
N ASP A 44 21.30 17.76 -4.84
CA ASP A 44 21.54 17.39 -6.23
C ASP A 44 21.62 15.86 -6.38
N THR A 45 20.64 15.28 -7.07
CA THR A 45 20.58 13.84 -7.35
C THR A 45 20.74 13.54 -8.85
N SER A 46 21.21 14.48 -9.67
CA SER A 46 21.28 14.35 -11.13
C SER A 46 22.19 13.22 -11.62
N ASN A 47 23.17 12.81 -10.82
CA ASN A 47 24.21 11.84 -11.17
C ASN A 47 24.21 10.59 -10.26
N ILE A 48 23.13 10.35 -9.51
CA ILE A 48 23.01 9.17 -8.65
C ILE A 48 21.86 8.29 -9.11
N GLU A 49 22.10 6.99 -9.17
CA GLU A 49 21.06 6.01 -9.48
C GLU A 49 20.15 5.78 -8.26
N PRO A 50 18.84 5.58 -8.45
CA PRO A 50 17.93 5.25 -7.35
C PRO A 50 18.25 3.91 -6.69
N THR A 51 18.32 3.90 -5.36
CA THR A 51 18.52 2.67 -4.59
C THR A 51 17.17 1.98 -4.32
N SER A 52 16.91 0.86 -5.00
CA SER A 52 15.67 0.08 -4.81
C SER A 52 15.78 -0.98 -3.71
N GLN A 53 16.99 -1.49 -3.45
CA GLN A 53 17.26 -2.55 -2.48
C GLN A 53 18.59 -2.24 -1.77
N ALA A 54 18.66 -2.49 -0.46
CA ALA A 54 19.89 -2.29 0.32
C ALA A 54 20.96 -3.38 0.08
N LEU A 55 20.54 -4.57 -0.35
CA LEU A 55 21.39 -5.73 -0.63
C LEU A 55 21.46 -5.97 -2.14
N SER A 56 22.63 -6.37 -2.63
CA SER A 56 22.80 -6.78 -4.03
C SER A 56 22.49 -8.27 -4.17
N VAL A 57 21.21 -8.62 -4.32
CA VAL A 57 20.81 -9.99 -4.66
C VAL A 57 20.39 -10.07 -6.11
N HIS A 58 20.71 -11.18 -6.76
CA HIS A 58 20.40 -11.40 -8.16
C HIS A 58 19.88 -12.83 -8.33
N ASN A 59 18.93 -13.03 -9.24
CA ASN A 59 18.51 -14.36 -9.69
C ASN A 59 18.11 -15.30 -8.52
N VAL A 60 17.32 -14.78 -7.58
CA VAL A 60 16.80 -15.54 -6.44
C VAL A 60 15.68 -16.45 -6.95
N PHE A 61 16.06 -17.61 -7.47
CA PHE A 61 15.13 -18.62 -7.98
C PHE A 61 14.58 -19.51 -6.85
N ARG A 62 13.37 -20.01 -7.06
CA ARG A 62 12.75 -21.08 -6.28
C ARG A 62 12.74 -22.34 -7.15
N GLU A 63 13.13 -23.48 -6.59
CA GLU A 63 12.98 -24.79 -7.25
C GLU A 63 11.52 -25.07 -7.59
N ASP A 64 11.26 -25.70 -8.73
CA ASP A 64 9.90 -26.04 -9.17
C ASP A 64 9.40 -27.33 -8.53
N GLU A 65 9.34 -27.33 -7.21
CA GLU A 65 8.90 -28.47 -6.40
C GLU A 65 7.62 -28.14 -5.63
N LEU A 66 6.82 -29.17 -5.36
CA LEU A 66 5.59 -29.06 -4.59
C LEU A 66 5.92 -29.07 -3.08
N THR A 67 5.66 -27.96 -2.40
CA THR A 67 5.85 -27.81 -0.95
C THR A 67 4.54 -28.07 -0.18
N GLU A 68 4.60 -28.03 1.17
CA GLU A 68 3.47 -28.31 2.07
C GLU A 68 2.16 -27.66 1.63
N LYS A 69 1.08 -28.43 1.75
CA LYS A 69 -0.28 -27.99 1.44
C LYS A 69 -0.92 -27.53 2.74
N VAL A 70 -1.16 -26.23 2.88
CA VAL A 70 -2.08 -25.71 3.88
C VAL A 70 -3.46 -26.27 3.55
N SER A 71 -4.17 -26.83 4.54
CA SER A 71 -5.52 -27.33 4.33
C SER A 71 -6.50 -26.18 4.08
N GLY A 72 -7.62 -26.47 3.40
CA GLY A 72 -8.67 -25.48 3.19
C GLY A 72 -9.23 -24.95 4.52
N GLU A 73 -9.33 -25.81 5.54
CA GLU A 73 -9.74 -25.43 6.88
C GLU A 73 -8.76 -24.44 7.52
N GLU A 74 -7.45 -24.73 7.48
CA GLU A 74 -6.41 -23.82 8.00
C GLU A 74 -6.42 -22.46 7.30
N CYS A 75 -6.69 -22.42 5.99
CA CYS A 75 -6.82 -21.16 5.25
C CYS A 75 -7.98 -20.31 5.76
N LEU A 76 -9.09 -20.94 6.14
CA LEU A 76 -10.34 -20.26 6.50
C LEU A 76 -10.42 -19.86 7.98
N GLN A 77 -9.50 -20.33 8.84
CA GLN A 77 -9.51 -20.05 10.28
C GLN A 77 -9.54 -18.55 10.63
N LEU A 78 -8.94 -17.70 9.80
CA LEU A 78 -8.88 -16.25 10.00
C LEU A 78 -9.78 -15.47 9.03
N ALA A 79 -10.63 -16.17 8.27
CA ALA A 79 -11.54 -15.54 7.34
C ALA A 79 -12.60 -14.73 8.12
N PRO A 80 -12.83 -13.44 7.80
CA PRO A 80 -13.90 -12.66 8.43
C PRO A 80 -15.30 -13.27 8.20
N ALA A 81 -15.50 -13.91 7.04
CA ALA A 81 -16.68 -14.69 6.71
C ALA A 81 -16.32 -15.77 5.68
N HIS A 82 -16.96 -16.94 5.80
CA HIS A 82 -16.79 -18.04 4.85
C HIS A 82 -18.11 -18.82 4.71
N TYR A 83 -18.33 -19.40 3.53
CA TYR A 83 -19.42 -20.34 3.30
C TYR A 83 -18.88 -21.62 2.67
N LYS A 84 -19.01 -22.74 3.39
CA LYS A 84 -18.31 -24.00 3.06
C LYS A 84 -16.81 -23.72 2.90
N ASP A 85 -16.20 -24.14 1.80
CA ASP A 85 -14.78 -24.01 1.54
C ASP A 85 -14.40 -22.69 0.82
N HIS A 86 -15.23 -21.64 0.93
CA HIS A 86 -15.03 -20.38 0.19
C HIS A 86 -15.07 -19.16 1.12
N TYR A 87 -14.25 -18.16 0.82
CA TYR A 87 -14.39 -16.83 1.41
C TYR A 87 -15.67 -16.16 0.92
N GLU A 88 -16.42 -15.59 1.85
CA GLU A 88 -17.64 -14.87 1.54
C GLU A 88 -17.34 -13.37 1.45
N ALA A 89 -17.77 -12.75 0.35
CA ALA A 89 -17.63 -11.32 0.11
C ALA A 89 -18.86 -10.78 -0.64
N PRO A 90 -19.16 -9.48 -0.53
CA PRO A 90 -20.19 -8.85 -1.35
C PRO A 90 -19.94 -9.07 -2.84
N LYS A 91 -21.01 -9.36 -3.59
CA LYS A 91 -20.93 -9.57 -5.03
C LYS A 91 -20.41 -8.29 -5.73
N ILE A 92 -19.37 -8.45 -6.54
CA ILE A 92 -18.87 -7.39 -7.43
C ILE A 92 -19.84 -7.29 -8.62
N ILE A 93 -20.32 -6.07 -8.90
CA ILE A 93 -21.25 -5.74 -10.00
C ILE A 93 -20.54 -4.87 -11.02
#